data_AF-A0A212D5K3-F1
#
_entry.id   AF-A0A212D5K3-F1
#
_cell.length_a   1.000
_cell.length_b   1.000
_cell.length_c   1.000
_cell.angle_alpha   90.00
_cell.angle_beta   90.00
_cell.angle_gamma   90.00
#
_symmetry.space_group_name_H-M   'P 1'
#
loop_
_entity.id
_entity.type
_entity.pdbx_description
1 polymer ?
#
loop_
_entity_poly.entity_id
_entity_poly.type
_entity_poly.pdbx_seq_one_letter_code
_entity_poly.pdbx_strand_id
1 'polypeptide(L)'
;ILLSLLLPRQNRLRSEIEEALDMGLLKQEAEHGALNVPHLSKYILNMMTLLCAPVRDEAVQKLENITDPVRLLRGIFQVLGLMKMDMVNYTIQSLQPQLQEHSVQYERAKFQDLLNKQPSLLDHTTRWLSRAAADLSAPLPSGPDTADAASSACSSPGEVANSPEPLSPTMVLSQGFLNLLLWDPEDDEFPETLLTDRARLQQLEAQVRQLTVLASVLLVSSSFSGSVLFGSPQFVDKLKRLTKALLEEFKCRPEEEAMLTVSEQVAQEIHQSLKNMGLAALSSDNTASLIGQLQNVSRKENCVRSVIASPEKSSHRASGAVLGSGVETPQLLVLTAKAVG
;
A
#
# COMPACT_ATOMS: atom_id res chain seq x y z
N ILE A 1 18.64 33.46 3.67
CA ILE A 1 17.35 32.71 3.65
C ILE A 1 16.34 33.39 2.73
N LEU A 2 16.10 34.69 2.85
CA LEU A 2 15.18 35.43 1.96
C LEU A 2 15.42 35.18 0.46
N LEU A 3 16.67 35.23 0.00
CA LEU A 3 17.00 34.96 -1.41
C LEU A 3 16.61 33.55 -1.88
N SER A 4 16.59 32.54 -0.99
CA SER A 4 16.15 31.19 -1.34
C SER A 4 14.64 31.04 -1.44
N LEU A 5 13.87 32.05 -1.02
CA LEU A 5 12.41 32.07 -1.19
C LEU A 5 12.01 32.62 -2.56
N LEU A 6 12.94 33.22 -3.30
CA LEU A 6 12.67 33.81 -4.60
C LEU A 6 12.63 32.77 -5.71
N LEU A 7 11.71 32.97 -6.64
CA LEU A 7 11.67 32.19 -7.88
C LEU A 7 12.80 32.64 -8.84
N PRO A 8 13.31 31.76 -9.71
CA PRO A 8 14.44 32.07 -10.61
C PRO A 8 14.25 33.31 -11.51
N ARG A 9 13.00 33.73 -11.73
CA ARG A 9 12.65 34.86 -12.61
C ARG A 9 12.58 36.21 -11.88
N GLN A 10 12.69 36.25 -10.54
CA GLN A 10 12.52 37.44 -9.71
C GLN A 10 13.83 38.23 -9.53
N ASN A 11 14.52 38.56 -10.62
CA ASN A 11 15.84 39.20 -10.57
C ASN A 11 15.83 40.60 -9.96
N ARG A 12 14.76 41.39 -10.16
CA ARG A 12 14.65 42.74 -9.57
C ARG A 12 14.59 42.70 -8.05
N LEU A 13 13.65 41.91 -7.51
CA LEU A 13 13.48 41.72 -6.08
C LEU A 13 14.74 41.12 -5.43
N ARG A 14 15.44 40.26 -6.17
CA ARG A 14 16.74 39.72 -5.75
C ARG A 14 17.76 40.84 -5.53
N SER A 15 17.95 41.72 -6.52
CA SER A 15 18.89 42.84 -6.42
C SER A 15 18.50 43.81 -5.30
N GLU A 16 17.21 44.11 -5.14
CA GLU A 16 16.70 44.95 -4.04
C GLU A 16 17.03 44.36 -2.66
N ILE A 17 16.88 43.05 -2.48
CA ILE A 17 17.25 42.37 -1.22
C ILE A 17 18.77 42.38 -1.01
N GLU A 18 19.55 42.12 -2.06
CA GLU A 18 21.01 42.11 -1.98
C GLU A 18 21.59 43.49 -1.62
N GLU A 19 21.00 44.57 -2.14
CA GLU A 19 21.38 45.95 -1.80
C GLU A 19 20.97 46.34 -0.38
N ALA A 20 19.73 46.04 0.02
CA ALA A 20 19.22 46.40 1.35
C ALA A 20 19.83 45.57 2.49
N LEU A 21 20.29 44.35 2.20
CA LEU A 21 20.92 43.43 3.16
C LEU A 21 22.41 43.19 2.82
N ASP A 22 23.13 44.25 2.45
CA ASP A 22 24.57 44.16 2.19
C ASP A 22 25.32 43.74 3.47
N MET A 23 25.94 42.56 3.42
CA MET A 23 26.63 41.98 4.57
C MET A 23 27.87 42.79 5.00
N GLY A 24 28.54 43.47 4.08
CA GLY A 24 29.71 44.30 4.36
C GLY A 24 29.30 45.54 5.15
N LEU A 25 28.26 46.24 4.67
CA LEU A 25 27.70 47.42 5.32
C LEU A 25 27.14 47.08 6.71
N LEU A 26 26.30 46.05 6.81
CA LEU A 26 25.69 45.65 8.09
C LEU A 26 26.74 45.25 9.14
N LYS A 27 27.82 44.59 8.71
CA LYS A 27 28.94 44.25 9.61
C LYS A 27 29.66 45.50 10.10
N GLN A 28 29.94 46.45 9.20
CA GLN A 28 30.58 47.71 9.56
C GLN A 28 29.71 48.51 10.54
N GLU A 29 28.41 48.64 10.28
CA GLU A 29 27.47 49.32 11.18
C GLU A 29 27.40 48.65 12.56
N ALA A 30 27.45 47.32 12.61
CA ALA A 30 27.44 46.58 13.87
C ALA A 30 28.72 46.79 14.69
N GLU A 31 29.89 46.73 14.07
CA GLU A 31 31.19 46.93 14.72
C GLU A 31 31.34 48.34 15.32
N HIS A 32 30.73 49.34 14.67
CA HIS A 32 30.75 50.74 15.13
C HIS A 32 29.54 51.09 16.01
N GLY A 33 28.66 50.14 16.34
CA GLY A 33 27.48 50.36 17.19
C GLY A 33 26.40 51.24 16.55
N ALA A 34 26.41 51.41 15.22
CA ALA A 34 25.47 52.22 14.46
C ALA A 34 24.28 51.43 13.87
N LEU A 35 24.29 50.10 13.98
CA LEU A 35 23.28 49.24 13.38
C LEU A 35 21.87 49.49 13.94
N ASN A 36 20.94 49.89 13.07
CA ASN A 36 19.54 50.11 13.42
C ASN A 36 18.72 48.82 13.27
N VAL A 37 18.72 47.99 14.32
CA VAL A 37 17.99 46.71 14.35
C VAL A 37 16.47 46.85 14.10
N PRO A 38 15.75 47.85 14.66
CA PRO A 38 14.33 48.05 14.35
C PRO A 38 14.05 48.31 12.87
N HIS A 39 14.86 49.14 12.20
CA HIS A 39 14.70 49.42 10.78
C HIS A 39 14.94 48.17 9.93
N LEU A 40 16.04 47.46 10.20
CA LEU A 40 16.38 46.21 9.52
C LEU A 40 15.29 45.15 9.70
N SER A 41 14.82 44.97 10.93
CA SER A 41 13.79 43.97 11.25
C SER A 41 12.47 44.29 10.55
N LYS A 42 12.10 45.58 10.46
CA LYS A 42 10.90 46.02 9.74
C LYS A 42 11.02 45.76 8.23
N TYR A 43 12.19 46.00 7.63
CA TYR A 43 12.43 45.65 6.23
C TYR A 43 12.26 44.14 6.00
N ILE A 44 12.88 43.31 6.85
CA ILE A 44 12.79 41.85 6.74
C ILE A 44 11.33 41.38 6.93
N LEU A 45 10.59 41.92 7.90
CA LEU A 45 9.18 41.58 8.10
C LEU A 45 8.32 41.94 6.89
N ASN A 46 8.50 43.11 6.29
CA ASN A 46 7.79 43.48 5.07
C ASN A 46 8.09 42.51 3.92
N MET A 47 9.35 42.09 3.77
CA MET A 47 9.74 41.09 2.78
C MET A 47 9.12 39.72 3.09
N MET A 48 9.01 39.35 4.37
CA MET A 48 8.33 38.13 4.79
C MET A 48 6.84 38.18 4.43
N THR A 49 6.15 39.27 4.75
CA THR A 49 4.72 39.46 4.41
C THR A 49 4.47 39.40 2.91
N LEU A 50 5.40 39.87 2.08
CA LEU A 50 5.29 39.80 0.63
C LEU A 50 5.48 38.38 0.06
N LEU A 51 6.35 37.59 0.70
CA LEU A 51 6.82 36.31 0.16
C LEU A 51 6.20 35.08 0.85
N CYS A 52 5.51 35.24 1.97
CA CYS A 52 4.97 34.13 2.71
C CYS A 52 3.71 33.54 2.06
N ALA A 53 3.47 32.26 2.33
CA ALA A 53 2.20 31.64 2.02
C ALA A 53 1.11 32.09 3.01
N PRO A 54 -0.18 32.11 2.63
CA PRO A 54 -1.27 32.61 3.49
C PRO A 54 -1.32 31.97 4.89
N VAL A 55 -0.92 30.70 5.01
CA VAL A 55 -0.87 29.97 6.28
C VAL A 55 0.14 30.56 7.29
N ARG A 56 1.07 31.42 6.83
CA ARG A 56 2.11 32.03 7.64
C ARG A 56 1.82 33.48 8.02
N ASP A 57 0.78 34.10 7.48
CA ASP A 57 0.45 35.51 7.70
C ASP A 57 0.31 35.82 9.21
N GLU A 58 -0.42 34.97 9.95
CA GLU A 58 -0.56 35.11 11.40
C GLU A 58 0.77 35.01 12.16
N ALA A 59 1.69 34.16 11.68
CA ALA A 59 2.98 33.97 12.31
C ALA A 59 3.88 35.19 12.10
N VAL A 60 3.83 35.81 10.91
CA VAL A 60 4.53 37.06 10.61
C VAL A 60 3.96 38.22 11.43
N GLN A 61 2.62 38.32 11.51
CA GLN A 61 1.96 39.36 12.30
C GLN A 61 2.29 39.29 13.80
N LYS A 62 2.47 38.09 14.36
CA LYS A 62 2.91 37.92 15.76
C LYS A 62 4.30 38.50 16.02
N LEU A 63 5.19 38.51 15.01
CA LEU A 63 6.52 39.08 15.14
C LEU A 63 6.51 40.61 15.22
N GLU A 64 5.57 41.27 14.56
CA GLU A 64 5.45 42.74 14.60
C GLU A 64 5.22 43.29 16.02
N ASN A 65 4.63 42.47 16.90
CA ASN A 65 4.33 42.85 18.29
C ASN A 65 5.52 42.66 19.26
N ILE A 66 6.66 42.13 18.81
CA ILE A 66 7.81 41.85 19.68
C ILE A 66 8.73 43.07 19.73
N THR A 67 8.81 43.70 20.92
CA THR A 67 9.67 44.88 21.13
C THR A 67 11.14 44.53 21.38
N ASP A 68 11.41 43.37 21.99
CA ASP A 68 12.79 42.94 22.29
C ASP A 68 13.52 42.50 21.00
N PRO A 69 14.63 43.16 20.60
CA PRO A 69 15.30 42.90 19.34
C PRO A 69 15.84 41.47 19.21
N VAL A 70 16.34 40.88 20.30
CA VAL A 70 16.92 39.52 20.29
C VAL A 70 15.81 38.48 20.06
N ARG A 71 14.69 38.60 20.79
CA ARG A 71 13.53 37.73 20.60
C ARG A 71 12.89 37.91 19.22
N LEU A 72 12.85 39.13 18.70
CA LEU A 72 12.34 39.42 17.37
C LEU A 72 13.18 38.73 16.29
N LEU A 73 14.50 38.92 16.29
CA LEU A 73 15.39 38.27 15.33
C LEU A 73 15.31 36.75 15.40
N ARG A 74 15.23 36.18 16.61
CA ARG A 74 15.03 34.74 16.79
C ARG A 74 13.71 34.26 16.17
N GLY A 75 12.63 34.99 16.38
CA GLY A 75 11.33 34.70 15.78
C GLY A 75 11.33 34.81 14.25
N ILE A 76 11.98 35.85 13.71
CA ILE A 76 12.18 36.05 12.27
C ILE A 76 12.89 34.82 11.66
N PHE A 77 14.02 34.38 12.23
CA PHE A 77 14.74 33.21 11.72
C PHE A 77 13.89 31.93 11.77
N GLN A 78 13.09 31.75 12.83
CA GLN A 78 12.20 30.60 12.95
C GLN A 78 11.15 30.59 11.83
N VAL A 79 10.47 31.72 11.60
CA VAL A 79 9.44 31.83 10.56
C VAL A 79 10.05 31.75 9.16
N LEU A 80 11.20 32.39 8.92
CA LEU A 80 11.94 32.25 7.66
C LEU A 80 12.35 30.79 7.36
N GLY A 81 12.70 30.02 8.39
CA GLY A 81 12.97 28.59 8.25
C GLY A 81 11.74 27.81 7.80
N LEU A 82 10.57 28.13 8.35
CA LEU A 82 9.29 27.54 7.94
C LEU A 82 8.92 27.94 6.51
N MET A 83 9.05 29.22 6.15
CA MET A 83 8.81 29.71 4.79
C MET A 83 9.70 29.01 3.76
N LYS A 84 10.95 28.68 4.12
CA LYS A 84 11.84 27.91 3.25
C LYS A 84 11.30 26.50 2.99
N MET A 85 10.76 25.83 4.02
CA MET A 85 10.12 24.54 3.86
C MET A 85 8.88 24.63 2.99
N ASP A 86 8.07 25.68 3.18
CA ASP A 86 6.88 25.92 2.37
C ASP A 86 7.25 26.07 0.88
N MET A 87 8.33 26.79 0.57
CA MET A 87 8.85 26.93 -0.80
C MET A 87 9.35 25.62 -1.41
N VAL A 88 10.01 24.76 -0.63
CA VAL A 88 10.42 23.42 -1.08
C VAL A 88 9.19 22.57 -1.40
N ASN A 89 8.21 22.54 -0.50
CA ASN A 89 6.97 21.79 -0.70
C ASN A 89 6.21 22.29 -1.93
N TYR A 90 6.10 23.60 -2.11
CA TYR A 90 5.51 24.20 -3.30
C TYR A 90 6.24 23.80 -4.58
N THR A 91 7.58 23.83 -4.57
CA THR A 91 8.40 23.44 -5.74
C THR A 91 8.19 21.97 -6.10
N ILE A 92 8.17 21.09 -5.10
CA ILE A 92 7.87 19.66 -5.31
C ILE A 92 6.48 19.49 -5.93
N GLN A 93 5.45 20.11 -5.37
CA GLN A 93 4.08 20.02 -5.87
C GLN A 93 3.93 20.61 -7.28
N SER A 94 4.64 21.70 -7.58
CA SER A 94 4.60 22.32 -8.91
C SER A 94 5.29 21.47 -9.97
N LEU A 95 6.33 20.73 -9.61
CA LEU A 95 7.08 19.87 -10.54
C LEU A 95 6.46 18.47 -10.70
N GLN A 96 5.73 18.00 -9.69
CA GLN A 96 5.15 16.66 -9.66
C GLN A 96 4.34 16.29 -10.91
N PRO A 97 3.47 17.14 -11.49
CA PRO A 97 2.70 16.79 -12.68
C PRO A 97 3.59 16.50 -13.89
N GLN A 98 4.63 17.31 -14.10
CA GLN A 98 5.59 17.16 -15.20
C GLN A 98 6.44 15.90 -15.02
N LEU A 99 6.86 15.61 -13.78
CA LEU A 99 7.57 14.37 -13.46
C LEU A 99 6.70 13.14 -13.71
N GLN A 100 5.41 13.21 -13.37
CA GLN A 100 4.47 12.11 -13.58
C GLN A 100 4.15 11.87 -15.06
N GLU A 101 4.08 12.93 -15.87
CA GLU A 101 3.88 12.85 -17.31
C GLU A 101 5.02 12.08 -18.01
N HIS A 102 6.27 12.31 -17.57
CA HIS A 102 7.45 11.71 -18.18
C HIS A 102 8.00 10.48 -17.44
N SER A 103 7.43 10.10 -16.28
CA SER A 103 7.98 9.03 -15.44
C SER A 103 8.07 7.69 -16.16
N VAL A 104 7.00 7.30 -16.86
CA VAL A 104 6.89 6.04 -17.61
C VAL A 104 7.97 5.95 -18.69
N GLN A 105 8.22 7.04 -19.42
CA GLN A 105 9.21 7.09 -20.49
C GLN A 105 10.63 6.98 -19.92
N TYR A 106 10.89 7.70 -18.82
CA TYR A 106 12.17 7.67 -18.12
C TYR A 106 12.49 6.29 -17.55
N GLU A 107 11.52 5.65 -16.88
CA GLU A 107 11.68 4.30 -16.32
C GLU A 107 11.95 3.27 -17.41
N ARG A 108 11.20 3.33 -18.52
CA ARG A 108 11.42 2.45 -19.67
C ARG A 108 12.81 2.63 -20.27
N ALA A 109 13.26 3.87 -20.48
CA ALA A 109 14.58 4.14 -21.03
C ALA A 109 15.69 3.61 -20.12
N LYS A 110 15.58 3.89 -18.81
CA LYS A 110 16.55 3.41 -17.81
C LYS A 110 16.57 1.89 -17.70
N PHE A 111 15.41 1.25 -17.76
CA PHE A 111 15.31 -0.21 -17.77
C PHE A 111 15.91 -0.81 -19.04
N GLN A 112 15.67 -0.19 -20.20
CA GLN A 112 16.29 -0.62 -21.46
C GLN A 112 17.81 -0.49 -21.43
N ASP A 113 18.34 0.61 -20.86
CA ASP A 113 19.78 0.79 -20.67
C ASP A 113 20.39 -0.30 -19.76
N LEU A 114 19.63 -0.76 -18.77
CA LEU A 114 20.04 -1.83 -17.88
C LEU A 114 20.09 -3.18 -18.62
N LEU A 115 19.07 -3.50 -19.42
CA LEU A 115 19.02 -4.70 -20.25
C LEU A 115 20.13 -4.73 -21.30
N ASN A 116 20.43 -3.58 -21.92
CA ASN A 116 21.51 -3.46 -22.89
C ASN A 116 22.89 -3.78 -22.27
N LYS A 117 23.07 -3.51 -20.98
CA LYS A 117 24.30 -3.82 -20.23
C LYS A 117 24.34 -5.27 -19.75
N GLN A 118 23.18 -5.84 -19.39
CA GLN A 118 23.07 -7.20 -18.85
C GLN A 118 21.85 -7.91 -19.42
N PRO A 119 22.01 -8.68 -20.52
CA PRO A 119 20.91 -9.39 -21.15
C PRO A 119 20.30 -10.52 -20.29
N SER A 120 21.08 -11.14 -19.41
CA SER A 120 20.64 -12.23 -18.52
C SER A 120 20.03 -11.74 -17.20
N LEU A 121 19.53 -10.50 -17.15
CA LEU A 121 19.04 -9.91 -15.90
C LEU A 121 17.63 -10.41 -15.51
N LEU A 122 16.91 -11.07 -16.41
CA LEU A 122 15.47 -11.37 -16.25
C LEU A 122 15.19 -12.82 -15.86
N ASP A 123 16.16 -13.51 -15.26
CA ASP A 123 16.06 -14.92 -14.94
C ASP A 123 14.94 -15.20 -13.93
N HIS A 124 14.73 -14.35 -12.92
CA HIS A 124 13.69 -14.52 -11.92
C HIS A 124 12.33 -14.14 -12.49
N THR A 125 12.24 -13.03 -13.23
CA THR A 125 11.02 -12.62 -13.94
C THR A 125 10.55 -13.71 -14.91
N THR A 126 11.48 -14.35 -15.64
CA THR A 126 11.14 -15.42 -16.58
C THR A 126 10.60 -16.64 -15.85
N ARG A 127 11.30 -17.12 -14.81
CA ARG A 127 10.82 -18.24 -13.98
C ARG A 127 9.47 -17.96 -13.33
N TRP A 128 9.27 -16.75 -12.80
CA TRP A 128 8.01 -16.33 -12.22
C TRP A 128 6.84 -16.42 -13.21
N LEU A 129 7.01 -15.91 -14.43
CA LEU A 129 5.97 -15.99 -15.47
C LEU A 129 5.78 -17.43 -15.97
N SER A 130 6.86 -18.21 -16.10
CA SER A 130 6.76 -19.62 -16.48
C SER A 130 5.98 -20.44 -15.46
N ARG A 131 6.19 -20.20 -14.15
CA ARG A 131 5.39 -20.84 -13.09
C ARG A 131 3.91 -20.48 -13.21
N ALA A 132 3.60 -19.20 -13.37
CA ALA A 132 2.21 -18.75 -13.52
C ALA A 132 1.54 -19.37 -14.76
N ALA A 133 2.27 -19.52 -15.87
CA ALA A 133 1.76 -20.19 -17.07
C ALA A 133 1.55 -21.70 -16.83
N ALA A 134 2.46 -22.35 -16.11
CA ALA A 134 2.35 -23.75 -15.75
C ALA A 134 1.11 -24.01 -14.87
N ASP A 135 0.87 -23.16 -13.86
CA ASP A 135 -0.30 -23.23 -12.97
C ASP A 135 -1.61 -23.16 -13.77
N LEU A 136 -1.71 -22.23 -14.72
CA LEU A 136 -2.89 -22.09 -15.59
C LEU A 136 -3.09 -23.27 -16.54
N SER A 137 -2.03 -24.00 -16.87
CA SER A 137 -2.07 -25.18 -17.75
C SER A 137 -2.28 -26.49 -16.99
N ALA A 138 -2.14 -26.49 -15.67
CA ALA A 138 -2.28 -27.69 -14.85
C ALA A 138 -3.75 -28.14 -14.82
N PRO A 139 -4.05 -29.43 -15.12
CA PRO A 139 -5.39 -29.97 -14.92
C PRO A 139 -5.78 -29.91 -13.45
N LEU A 140 -6.98 -29.38 -13.16
CA LEU A 140 -7.52 -29.35 -11.81
C LEU A 140 -7.53 -30.78 -11.22
N PRO A 141 -7.03 -31.00 -9.99
CA PRO A 141 -7.10 -32.32 -9.38
C PRO A 141 -8.56 -32.72 -9.21
N SER A 142 -8.97 -33.75 -9.96
CA SER A 142 -10.25 -34.42 -9.81
C SER A 142 -10.32 -34.94 -8.38
N GLY A 143 -11.31 -34.49 -7.61
CA GLY A 143 -11.54 -35.04 -6.27
C GLY A 143 -11.73 -36.56 -6.35
N PRO A 144 -11.31 -37.32 -5.33
CA PRO A 144 -11.56 -38.75 -5.29
C PRO A 144 -13.00 -38.91 -4.83
N ASP A 145 -13.96 -39.05 -5.74
CA ASP A 145 -15.24 -39.69 -5.45
C ASP A 145 -15.96 -40.06 -6.76
N THR A 146 -15.95 -41.37 -7.01
CA THR A 146 -16.88 -42.22 -7.80
C THR A 146 -16.16 -43.15 -8.78
N ALA A 147 -15.40 -44.09 -8.22
CA ALA A 147 -15.32 -45.41 -8.81
C ALA A 147 -16.69 -46.07 -8.64
N ASP A 148 -17.43 -46.22 -9.73
CA ASP A 148 -18.25 -47.40 -10.08
C ASP A 148 -19.37 -47.03 -11.07
N ALA A 149 -19.14 -47.31 -12.35
CA ALA A 149 -20.07 -48.05 -13.22
C ALA A 149 -19.51 -48.06 -14.65
N ALA A 150 -19.05 -49.24 -15.06
CA ALA A 150 -18.55 -49.49 -16.40
C ALA A 150 -19.68 -49.52 -17.46
N SER A 151 -19.28 -49.20 -18.69
CA SER A 151 -19.76 -49.75 -19.98
C SER A 151 -20.81 -48.95 -20.77
N SER A 152 -20.35 -48.27 -21.83
CA SER A 152 -20.81 -48.57 -23.20
C SER A 152 -19.82 -48.00 -24.22
N ALA A 153 -19.41 -48.87 -25.14
CA ALA A 153 -18.45 -48.62 -26.20
C ALA A 153 -18.95 -47.59 -27.24
N CYS A 154 -18.01 -46.81 -27.78
CA CYS A 154 -17.88 -46.50 -29.20
C CYS A 154 -16.52 -45.82 -29.44
N SER A 155 -15.55 -46.59 -29.93
CA SER A 155 -14.28 -46.09 -30.45
C SER A 155 -14.50 -45.45 -31.81
N SER A 156 -14.05 -44.21 -31.99
CA SER A 156 -13.75 -43.64 -33.31
C SER A 156 -12.34 -43.04 -33.27
N PRO A 157 -11.45 -43.38 -34.24
CA PRO A 157 -10.11 -42.85 -34.33
C PRO A 157 -10.13 -41.50 -35.07
N GLY A 158 -9.70 -40.45 -34.37
CA GLY A 158 -9.54 -39.12 -34.94
C GLY A 158 -8.55 -38.33 -34.09
N GLU A 159 -7.26 -38.57 -34.31
CA GLU A 159 -6.22 -37.65 -33.90
C GLU A 159 -6.51 -36.26 -34.47
N VAL A 160 -6.89 -35.34 -33.60
CA VAL A 160 -6.50 -33.94 -33.75
C VAL A 160 -5.90 -33.56 -32.41
N ALA A 161 -4.58 -33.36 -32.43
CA ALA A 161 -3.82 -32.86 -31.30
C ALA A 161 -4.58 -31.70 -30.63
N ASN A 162 -4.91 -31.85 -29.35
CA ASN A 162 -5.28 -30.73 -28.50
C ASN A 162 -4.06 -29.82 -28.41
N SER A 163 -3.87 -28.94 -29.38
CA SER A 163 -3.02 -27.77 -29.19
C SER A 163 -3.67 -26.97 -28.07
N PRO A 164 -3.01 -26.81 -26.90
CA PRO A 164 -3.56 -25.95 -25.85
C PRO A 164 -3.74 -24.57 -26.48
N GLU A 165 -4.96 -24.05 -26.39
CA GLU A 165 -5.28 -22.69 -26.81
C GLU A 165 -4.25 -21.74 -26.18
N PRO A 166 -3.62 -20.83 -26.95
CA PRO A 166 -2.52 -20.03 -26.42
C PRO A 166 -3.02 -19.19 -25.24
N LEU A 167 -2.45 -19.43 -24.06
CA LEU A 167 -2.78 -18.71 -22.84
C LEU A 167 -2.64 -17.21 -23.09
N SER A 168 -3.68 -16.45 -22.77
CA SER A 168 -3.65 -14.98 -22.88
C SER A 168 -2.53 -14.43 -22.00
N PRO A 169 -1.62 -13.58 -22.51
CA PRO A 169 -0.55 -13.01 -21.71
C PRO A 169 -1.05 -12.24 -20.49
N THR A 170 -2.23 -11.62 -20.61
CA THR A 170 -2.89 -10.94 -19.50
C THR A 170 -3.29 -11.91 -18.38
N MET A 171 -3.70 -13.13 -18.73
CA MET A 171 -4.05 -14.16 -17.74
C MET A 171 -2.81 -14.66 -16.99
N VAL A 172 -1.73 -14.96 -17.72
CA VAL A 172 -0.45 -15.38 -17.13
C VAL A 172 0.07 -14.30 -16.17
N LEU A 173 0.03 -13.04 -16.60
CA LEU A 173 0.43 -11.91 -15.77
C LEU A 173 -0.45 -11.76 -14.52
N SER A 174 -1.76 -11.87 -14.67
CA SER A 174 -2.71 -11.78 -13.55
C SER A 174 -2.45 -12.90 -12.54
N GLN A 175 -2.25 -14.13 -13.02
CA GLN A 175 -1.89 -15.27 -12.18
C GLN A 175 -0.54 -15.04 -11.49
N GLY A 176 0.46 -14.52 -12.21
CA GLY A 176 1.76 -14.17 -11.64
C GLY A 176 1.65 -13.19 -10.47
N PHE A 177 0.84 -12.14 -10.59
CA PHE A 177 0.60 -11.21 -9.49
C PHE A 177 -0.15 -11.84 -8.32
N LEU A 178 -1.12 -12.72 -8.57
CA LEU A 178 -1.79 -13.47 -7.50
C LEU A 178 -0.81 -14.37 -6.75
N ASN A 179 0.08 -15.07 -7.47
CA ASN A 179 1.14 -15.88 -6.87
C ASN A 179 2.09 -15.02 -6.02
N LEU A 180 2.38 -13.77 -6.43
CA LEU A 180 3.18 -12.85 -5.62
C LEU A 180 2.49 -12.41 -4.32
N LEU A 181 1.16 -12.30 -4.30
CA LEU A 181 0.42 -11.97 -3.08
C LEU A 181 0.35 -13.12 -2.08
N LEU A 182 0.59 -14.35 -2.56
CA LEU A 182 0.67 -15.56 -1.76
C LEU A 182 2.12 -16.04 -1.56
N TRP A 183 3.09 -15.23 -1.98
CA TRP A 183 4.52 -15.54 -2.00
C TRP A 183 5.07 -15.79 -0.59
N ASP A 184 6.07 -16.66 -0.50
CA ASP A 184 6.78 -16.91 0.75
C ASP A 184 7.90 -15.87 0.90
N PRO A 185 7.95 -15.08 1.99
CA PRO A 185 8.97 -14.04 2.17
C PRO A 185 10.41 -14.57 2.22
N GLU A 186 10.59 -15.88 2.43
CA GLU A 186 11.89 -16.57 2.45
C GLU A 186 12.36 -17.03 1.05
N ASP A 187 11.54 -16.84 0.01
CA ASP A 187 11.95 -17.15 -1.36
C ASP A 187 12.73 -15.98 -1.97
N ASP A 188 14.01 -16.26 -2.27
CA ASP A 188 14.98 -15.31 -2.83
C ASP A 188 14.69 -14.94 -4.30
N GLU A 189 13.74 -15.61 -4.96
CA GLU A 189 13.48 -15.47 -6.40
C GLU A 189 12.48 -14.35 -6.76
N PHE A 190 12.63 -13.17 -6.14
CA PHE A 190 11.74 -12.05 -6.44
C PHE A 190 11.97 -11.51 -7.86
N PRO A 191 10.91 -11.22 -8.67
CA PRO A 191 11.07 -10.75 -10.05
C PRO A 191 11.83 -9.43 -10.14
N GLU A 192 12.88 -9.39 -10.97
CA GLU A 192 13.76 -8.22 -11.09
C GLU A 192 12.99 -7.01 -11.63
N THR A 193 12.00 -7.25 -12.50
CA THR A 193 11.11 -6.23 -13.07
C THR A 193 10.23 -5.51 -12.04
N LEU A 194 10.04 -6.06 -10.85
CA LEU A 194 9.15 -5.53 -9.82
C LEU A 194 9.90 -4.99 -8.59
N LEU A 195 11.24 -4.93 -8.62
CA LEU A 195 12.04 -4.52 -7.46
C LEU A 195 11.69 -3.13 -6.92
N THR A 196 11.37 -2.19 -7.80
CA THR A 196 10.94 -0.83 -7.41
C THR A 196 9.62 -0.82 -6.65
N ASP A 197 8.76 -1.80 -6.91
CA ASP A 197 7.44 -1.94 -6.31
C ASP A 197 7.39 -2.95 -5.15
N ARG A 198 8.53 -3.57 -4.78
CA ARG A 198 8.59 -4.62 -3.77
C ARG A 198 7.94 -4.23 -2.45
N ALA A 199 8.24 -3.04 -1.92
CA ALA A 199 7.67 -2.57 -0.66
C ALA A 199 6.14 -2.41 -0.74
N ARG A 200 5.62 -1.94 -1.88
CA ARG A 200 4.17 -1.78 -2.11
C ARG A 200 3.49 -3.15 -2.23
N LEU A 201 4.13 -4.09 -2.91
CA LEU A 201 3.62 -5.47 -3.03
C LEU A 201 3.60 -6.19 -1.67
N GLN A 202 4.65 -6.03 -0.86
CA GLN A 202 4.69 -6.57 0.52
C GLN A 202 3.60 -5.97 1.41
N GLN A 203 3.29 -4.68 1.26
CA GLN A 203 2.18 -4.06 1.96
C GLN A 203 0.83 -4.69 1.54
N LEU A 204 0.65 -4.96 0.24
CA LEU A 204 -0.56 -5.57 -0.28
C LEU A 204 -0.68 -7.04 0.16
N GLU A 205 0.41 -7.79 0.13
CA GLU A 205 0.52 -9.15 0.69
C GLU A 205 0.10 -9.18 2.17
N ALA A 206 0.61 -8.25 2.99
CA ALA A 206 0.24 -8.14 4.40
C ALA A 206 -1.27 -7.83 4.58
N GLN A 207 -1.83 -6.95 3.74
CA GLN A 207 -3.26 -6.64 3.75
C GLN A 207 -4.11 -7.86 3.35
N VAL A 208 -3.72 -8.60 2.32
CA VAL A 208 -4.39 -9.83 1.90
C VAL A 208 -4.36 -10.85 3.03
N ARG A 209 -3.20 -11.08 3.66
CA ARG A 209 -3.08 -11.99 4.82
C ARG A 209 -4.03 -11.59 5.96
N GLN A 210 -4.06 -10.30 6.34
CA GLN A 210 -4.98 -9.81 7.37
C GLN A 210 -6.45 -10.05 7.00
N LEU A 211 -6.82 -9.80 5.75
CA LEU A 211 -8.19 -10.03 5.25
C LEU A 211 -8.54 -11.52 5.24
N THR A 212 -7.62 -12.39 4.85
CA THR A 212 -7.81 -13.85 4.87
C THR A 212 -8.03 -14.34 6.29
N VAL A 213 -7.25 -13.88 7.26
CA VAL A 213 -7.42 -14.24 8.69
C VAL A 213 -8.76 -13.71 9.20
N LEU A 214 -9.09 -12.45 8.94
CA LEU A 214 -10.37 -11.86 9.32
C LEU A 214 -11.55 -12.66 8.77
N ALA A 215 -11.53 -12.99 7.47
CA ALA A 215 -12.57 -13.79 6.82
C ALA A 215 -12.66 -15.20 7.42
N SER A 216 -11.51 -15.82 7.72
CA SER A 216 -11.45 -17.14 8.37
C SER A 216 -12.06 -17.12 9.77
N VAL A 217 -11.71 -16.11 10.57
CA VAL A 217 -12.28 -15.91 11.92
C VAL A 217 -13.79 -15.70 11.84
N LEU A 218 -14.27 -14.90 10.90
CA LEU A 218 -15.71 -14.68 10.70
C LEU A 218 -16.42 -15.96 10.26
N LEU A 219 -15.83 -16.73 9.34
CA LEU A 219 -16.41 -17.99 8.87
C LEU A 219 -16.52 -18.99 10.01
N VAL A 220 -15.44 -19.21 10.76
CA VAL A 220 -15.42 -20.11 11.93
C VAL A 220 -16.39 -19.60 12.99
N SER A 221 -16.38 -18.30 13.31
CA SER A 221 -17.34 -17.74 14.28
C SER A 221 -18.79 -17.95 13.86
N SER A 222 -19.08 -17.86 12.55
CA SER A 222 -20.42 -18.08 12.01
C SER A 222 -20.92 -19.51 12.21
N SER A 223 -20.04 -20.51 12.15
CA SER A 223 -20.42 -21.93 12.33
C SER A 223 -20.82 -22.28 13.77
N PHE A 224 -20.38 -21.49 14.75
CA PHE A 224 -20.72 -21.68 16.17
C PHE A 224 -21.80 -20.72 16.68
N SER A 225 -21.99 -19.56 16.04
CA SER A 225 -22.85 -18.48 16.55
C SER A 225 -24.35 -18.64 16.25
N GLY A 226 -24.74 -19.58 15.39
CA GLY A 226 -26.12 -19.72 14.92
C GLY A 226 -26.57 -18.59 13.99
N SER A 227 -27.57 -18.84 13.15
CA SER A 227 -28.02 -17.89 12.10
C SER A 227 -28.60 -16.59 12.66
N VAL A 228 -29.15 -16.61 13.86
CA VAL A 228 -29.77 -15.44 14.52
C VAL A 228 -28.72 -14.43 14.97
N LEU A 229 -27.62 -14.89 15.57
CA LEU A 229 -26.56 -14.00 16.05
C LEU A 229 -25.76 -13.42 14.89
N PHE A 230 -25.38 -14.26 13.92
CA PHE A 230 -24.61 -13.83 12.76
C PHE A 230 -25.45 -13.07 11.73
N GLY A 231 -26.78 -13.17 11.81
CA GLY A 231 -27.71 -12.33 11.04
C GLY A 231 -27.78 -10.87 11.53
N SER A 232 -27.26 -10.57 12.72
CA SER A 232 -27.20 -9.20 13.23
C SER A 232 -25.98 -8.45 12.66
N PRO A 233 -26.17 -7.38 11.86
CA PRO A 233 -25.04 -6.63 11.28
C PRO A 233 -24.19 -5.96 12.37
N GLN A 234 -24.81 -5.53 13.48
CA GLN A 234 -24.10 -4.90 14.60
C GLN A 234 -23.09 -5.85 15.25
N PHE A 235 -23.45 -7.13 15.40
CA PHE A 235 -22.56 -8.15 15.95
C PHE A 235 -21.40 -8.43 14.99
N VAL A 236 -21.70 -8.66 13.70
CA VAL A 236 -20.67 -8.92 12.69
C VAL A 236 -19.70 -7.75 12.56
N ASP A 237 -20.18 -6.51 12.60
CA ASP A 237 -19.32 -5.32 12.53
C ASP A 237 -18.53 -5.09 13.82
N LYS A 238 -19.05 -5.49 14.97
CA LYS A 238 -18.30 -5.49 16.23
C LYS A 238 -17.18 -6.53 16.19
N LEU A 239 -17.48 -7.74 15.72
CA LEU A 239 -16.51 -8.82 15.56
C LEU A 239 -15.41 -8.46 14.56
N LYS A 240 -15.76 -7.86 13.42
CA LYS A 240 -14.79 -7.33 12.45
C LYS A 240 -13.83 -6.31 13.07
N ARG A 241 -14.37 -5.34 13.82
CA ARG A 241 -13.56 -4.30 14.46
C ARG A 241 -12.65 -4.86 15.54
N LEU A 242 -13.15 -5.78 16.35
CA LEU A 242 -12.37 -6.48 17.38
C LEU A 242 -11.22 -7.26 16.75
N THR A 243 -11.50 -8.13 15.79
CA THR A 243 -10.47 -8.95 15.13
C THR A 243 -9.45 -8.08 14.40
N LYS A 244 -9.90 -7.01 13.70
CA LYS A 244 -8.99 -6.07 13.04
C LYS A 244 -8.09 -5.33 14.02
N ALA A 245 -8.62 -4.84 15.14
CA ALA A 245 -7.83 -4.13 16.15
C ALA A 245 -6.73 -5.05 16.74
N LEU A 246 -7.08 -6.29 17.04
CA LEU A 246 -6.12 -7.28 17.55
C LEU A 246 -5.04 -7.61 16.51
N LEU A 247 -5.41 -7.84 15.24
CA LEU A 247 -4.43 -8.10 14.18
C LEU A 247 -3.49 -6.91 13.90
N GLU A 248 -3.95 -5.68 14.11
CA GLU A 248 -3.14 -4.47 13.98
C GLU A 248 -2.15 -4.28 15.14
N GLU A 249 -2.53 -4.66 16.36
CA GLU A 249 -1.70 -4.58 17.56
C GLU A 249 -0.51 -5.57 17.52
N PHE A 250 -0.67 -6.68 16.79
CA PHE A 250 0.33 -7.75 16.71
C PHE A 250 1.15 -7.79 15.41
N LYS A 251 1.23 -6.69 14.65
CA LYS A 251 2.02 -6.61 13.39
C LYS A 251 3.49 -7.05 13.50
N CYS A 252 4.08 -7.01 14.70
CA CYS A 252 5.48 -7.37 14.95
C CYS A 252 5.66 -8.71 15.69
N ARG A 253 4.59 -9.50 15.89
CA ARG A 253 4.63 -10.76 16.62
C ARG A 253 4.23 -11.96 15.73
N PRO A 254 4.59 -13.19 16.11
CA PRO A 254 4.13 -14.38 15.41
C PRO A 254 2.59 -14.42 15.34
N GLU A 255 2.06 -14.81 14.18
CA GLU A 255 0.62 -14.93 13.94
C GLU A 255 -0.05 -15.87 14.97
N GLU A 256 0.68 -16.89 15.44
CA GLU A 256 0.24 -17.83 16.47
C GLU A 256 -0.13 -17.15 17.79
N GLU A 257 0.70 -16.24 18.30
CA GLU A 257 0.45 -15.52 19.55
C GLU A 257 -0.75 -14.57 19.41
N ALA A 258 -0.86 -13.91 18.26
CA ALA A 258 -1.99 -13.05 17.95
C ALA A 258 -3.30 -13.84 17.94
N MET A 259 -3.28 -15.03 17.32
CA MET A 259 -4.46 -15.89 17.19
C MET A 259 -4.91 -16.52 18.51
N LEU A 260 -4.01 -16.74 19.47
CA LEU A 260 -4.41 -17.10 20.85
C LEU A 260 -5.33 -16.02 21.44
N THR A 261 -4.88 -14.76 21.43
CA THR A 261 -5.64 -13.63 21.97
C THR A 261 -6.94 -13.40 21.19
N VAL A 262 -6.90 -13.47 19.86
CA VAL A 262 -8.09 -13.34 19.01
C VAL A 262 -9.11 -14.43 19.35
N SER A 263 -8.68 -15.68 19.51
CA SER A 263 -9.59 -16.79 19.80
C SER A 263 -10.35 -16.62 21.11
N GLU A 264 -9.68 -16.16 22.16
CA GLU A 264 -10.29 -15.90 23.47
C GLU A 264 -11.27 -14.72 23.42
N GLN A 265 -10.86 -13.61 22.80
CA GLN A 265 -11.68 -12.40 22.73
C GLN A 265 -12.92 -12.59 21.83
N VAL A 266 -12.78 -13.33 20.73
CA VAL A 266 -13.91 -13.71 19.87
C VAL A 266 -14.89 -14.59 20.62
N ALA A 267 -14.41 -15.60 21.37
CA ALA A 267 -15.27 -16.47 22.18
C ALA A 267 -16.00 -15.69 23.29
N GLN A 268 -15.32 -14.75 23.96
CA GLN A 268 -15.93 -13.87 24.95
C GLN A 268 -17.01 -12.97 24.34
N GLU A 269 -16.75 -12.39 23.17
CA GLU A 269 -17.71 -11.52 22.48
C GLU A 269 -18.95 -12.29 22.01
N ILE A 270 -18.79 -13.53 21.55
CA ILE A 270 -19.92 -14.43 21.21
C ILE A 270 -20.76 -14.70 22.46
N HIS A 271 -20.16 -15.08 23.59
CA HIS A 271 -20.88 -15.31 24.85
C HIS A 271 -21.61 -14.05 25.35
N GLN A 272 -20.95 -12.90 25.30
CA GLN A 272 -21.55 -11.64 25.72
C GLN A 272 -22.75 -11.28 24.84
N SER A 273 -22.64 -11.51 23.53
CA SER A 273 -23.71 -11.22 22.58
C SER A 273 -24.89 -12.19 22.70
N LEU A 274 -24.62 -13.49 22.94
CA LEU A 274 -25.66 -14.48 23.28
C LEU A 274 -26.42 -14.08 24.55
N LYS A 275 -25.71 -13.66 25.60
CA LYS A 275 -26.31 -13.20 26.86
C LYS A 275 -27.18 -11.95 26.66
N ASN A 276 -26.70 -10.97 25.89
CA ASN A 276 -27.44 -9.75 25.61
C ASN A 276 -28.74 -10.01 24.83
N MET A 277 -28.77 -11.07 24.00
CA MET A 277 -29.93 -11.49 23.22
C MET A 277 -30.82 -12.51 23.94
N GLY A 278 -30.47 -12.92 25.16
CA GLY A 278 -31.22 -13.91 25.94
C GLY A 278 -31.14 -15.34 25.38
N LEU A 279 -30.13 -15.64 24.56
CA LEU A 279 -29.90 -16.95 23.97
C LEU A 279 -29.07 -17.84 24.91
N ALA A 280 -29.17 -19.16 24.71
CA ALA A 280 -28.36 -20.12 25.45
C ALA A 280 -26.87 -19.90 25.17
N ALA A 281 -26.05 -19.96 26.23
CA ALA A 281 -24.59 -19.94 26.08
C ALA A 281 -24.11 -21.17 25.30
N LEU A 282 -22.95 -21.04 24.64
CA LEU A 282 -22.29 -22.19 24.02
C LEU A 282 -21.94 -23.22 25.09
N SER A 283 -21.98 -24.51 24.72
CA SER A 283 -21.45 -25.56 25.58
C SER A 283 -19.94 -25.39 25.78
N SER A 284 -19.42 -25.96 26.87
CA SER A 284 -17.97 -25.99 27.13
C SER A 284 -17.20 -26.64 25.97
N ASP A 285 -17.75 -27.71 25.40
CA ASP A 285 -17.14 -28.43 24.27
C ASP A 285 -17.12 -27.59 22.99
N ASN A 286 -18.21 -26.88 22.69
CA ASN A 286 -18.28 -25.98 21.53
C ASN A 286 -17.35 -24.77 21.68
N THR A 287 -17.17 -24.29 22.91
CA THR A 287 -16.23 -23.19 23.21
C THR A 287 -14.78 -23.64 23.00
N ALA A 288 -14.41 -24.81 23.51
CA ALA A 288 -13.08 -25.38 23.30
C ALA A 288 -12.81 -25.67 21.81
N SER A 289 -13.82 -26.18 21.09
CA SER A 289 -13.74 -26.42 19.64
C SER A 289 -13.58 -25.12 18.85
N LEU A 290 -14.36 -24.07 19.17
CA LEU A 290 -14.24 -22.76 18.56
C LEU A 290 -12.82 -22.18 18.75
N ILE A 291 -12.32 -22.18 19.98
CA ILE A 291 -10.98 -21.67 20.30
C ILE A 291 -9.91 -22.46 19.53
N GLY A 292 -9.98 -23.79 19.55
CA GLY A 292 -9.04 -24.64 18.81
C GLY A 292 -9.07 -24.42 17.29
N GLN A 293 -10.26 -24.27 16.70
CA GLN A 293 -10.39 -23.99 15.27
C GLN A 293 -9.85 -22.60 14.90
N LEU A 294 -10.11 -21.58 15.72
CA LEU A 294 -9.58 -20.24 15.50
C LEU A 294 -8.05 -20.22 15.64
N GLN A 295 -7.48 -20.89 16.64
CA GLN A 295 -6.03 -21.00 16.79
C GLN A 295 -5.39 -21.71 15.61
N ASN A 296 -6.05 -22.74 15.07
CA ASN A 296 -5.57 -23.46 13.89
C ASN A 296 -5.57 -22.62 12.60
N VAL A 297 -6.27 -21.47 12.53
CA VAL A 297 -6.23 -20.57 11.36
C VAL A 297 -4.83 -19.95 11.15
N SER A 298 -4.03 -19.83 12.22
CA SER A 298 -2.64 -19.37 12.14
C SER A 298 -1.75 -20.28 11.28
N ARG A 299 -2.10 -21.57 11.12
CA ARG A 299 -1.32 -22.51 10.33
C ARG A 299 -1.55 -22.29 8.83
N LYS A 300 -0.46 -22.26 8.05
CA LYS A 300 -0.51 -22.11 6.58
C LYS A 300 -1.32 -23.21 5.90
N GLU A 301 -1.36 -24.41 6.48
CA GLU A 301 -2.05 -25.61 5.96
C GLU A 301 -3.55 -25.68 6.27
N ASN A 302 -4.11 -24.67 6.94
CA ASN A 302 -5.50 -24.70 7.34
C ASN A 302 -6.45 -24.69 6.14
N CYS A 303 -7.37 -25.67 6.06
CA CYS A 303 -8.33 -25.81 4.97
C CYS A 303 -9.26 -24.60 4.79
N VAL A 304 -9.60 -23.89 5.89
CA VAL A 304 -10.40 -22.67 5.82
C VAL A 304 -9.60 -21.52 5.20
N ARG A 305 -8.33 -21.38 5.61
CA ARG A 305 -7.41 -20.40 5.04
C ARG A 305 -7.16 -20.68 3.56
N SER A 306 -6.98 -21.93 3.16
CA SER A 306 -6.74 -22.31 1.76
C SER A 306 -7.95 -22.06 0.87
N VAL A 307 -9.18 -22.34 1.35
CA VAL A 307 -10.42 -22.05 0.61
C VAL A 307 -10.62 -20.55 0.40
N ILE A 308 -10.27 -19.73 1.40
CA ILE A 308 -10.40 -18.27 1.32
C ILE A 308 -9.27 -17.64 0.50
N ALA A 309 -8.06 -18.19 0.59
CA ALA A 309 -6.89 -17.71 -0.14
C ALA A 309 -6.86 -18.17 -1.60
N SER A 310 -7.51 -19.29 -1.96
CA SER A 310 -7.58 -19.78 -3.33
C SER A 310 -8.46 -18.86 -4.20
N PRO A 311 -7.89 -18.08 -5.14
CA PRO A 311 -8.68 -17.18 -5.98
C PRO A 311 -9.50 -17.95 -7.03
N GLU A 312 -9.06 -19.17 -7.39
CA GLU A 312 -9.60 -19.99 -8.47
C GLU A 312 -11.09 -20.31 -8.33
N LYS A 313 -11.58 -20.54 -7.10
CA LYS A 313 -13.01 -20.85 -6.86
C LYS A 313 -13.93 -19.64 -7.01
N SER A 314 -13.39 -18.42 -6.94
CA SER A 314 -14.17 -17.18 -6.98
C SER A 314 -14.19 -16.51 -8.37
N SER A 315 -13.14 -16.67 -9.17
CA SER A 315 -12.98 -16.01 -10.47
C SER A 315 -13.98 -16.52 -11.54
N HIS A 316 -14.26 -17.84 -11.56
CA HIS A 316 -15.22 -18.41 -12.52
C HIS A 316 -16.67 -17.96 -12.33
N ARG A 317 -17.02 -17.38 -11.17
CA ARG A 317 -18.37 -16.82 -10.94
C ARG A 317 -18.47 -15.32 -11.28
N ALA A 318 -17.35 -14.60 -11.33
CA ALA A 318 -17.31 -13.16 -11.56
C ALA A 318 -17.04 -12.76 -13.03
N SER A 319 -16.38 -13.63 -13.82
CA SER A 319 -16.09 -13.36 -15.24
C SER A 319 -17.32 -13.29 -16.15
N GLY A 320 -18.52 -13.60 -15.64
CA GLY A 320 -19.78 -13.40 -16.36
C GLY A 320 -20.38 -11.99 -16.24
N ALA A 321 -19.84 -11.10 -15.40
CA ALA A 321 -20.56 -9.88 -15.00
C ALA A 321 -19.80 -8.54 -15.15
N VAL A 322 -18.51 -8.53 -15.53
CA VAL A 322 -17.73 -7.27 -15.58
C VAL A 322 -16.97 -7.13 -16.90
N LEU A 323 -17.70 -7.12 -18.01
CA LEU A 323 -17.27 -6.48 -19.26
C LEU A 323 -18.08 -5.19 -19.40
N GLY A 324 -17.63 -4.14 -18.71
CA GLY A 324 -18.39 -2.90 -18.67
C GLY A 324 -17.83 -1.76 -17.82
N SER A 325 -16.50 -1.56 -17.78
CA SER A 325 -15.96 -0.24 -17.46
C SER A 325 -14.51 -0.13 -17.91
N GLY A 326 -14.25 0.85 -18.77
CA GLY A 326 -12.91 1.17 -19.24
C GLY A 326 -12.05 1.64 -18.08
N VAL A 327 -11.03 0.85 -17.77
CA VAL A 327 -9.86 1.29 -17.01
C VAL A 327 -8.67 0.97 -17.90
N GLU A 328 -7.98 2.01 -18.36
CA GLU A 328 -6.77 1.87 -19.16
C GLU A 328 -5.76 1.01 -18.39
N THR A 329 -5.40 -0.13 -18.98
CA THR A 329 -4.33 -0.98 -18.51
C THR A 329 -2.99 -0.25 -18.69
N PRO A 330 -2.12 -0.20 -17.67
CA PRO A 330 -0.81 0.41 -17.81
C PRO A 330 -0.02 -0.29 -18.92
N GLN A 331 0.26 0.42 -20.00
CA GLN A 331 0.92 -0.10 -21.21
C GLN A 331 2.30 -0.75 -20.98
N LEU A 332 2.89 -0.62 -19.78
CA LEU A 332 4.11 -1.32 -19.39
C LEU A 332 3.91 -2.84 -19.27
N LEU A 333 2.74 -3.29 -18.83
CA LEU A 333 2.41 -4.70 -18.64
C LEU A 333 2.18 -5.45 -19.96
N VAL A 334 1.77 -4.71 -21.01
CA VAL A 334 1.58 -5.26 -22.36
C VAL A 334 2.93 -5.42 -23.09
N LEU A 335 3.93 -4.62 -22.75
CA LEU A 335 5.26 -4.67 -23.39
C LEU A 335 6.17 -5.74 -22.78
N THR A 336 6.08 -6.02 -21.48
CA THR A 336 6.81 -7.14 -20.86
C THR A 336 6.37 -8.50 -21.42
N ALA A 337 5.06 -8.67 -21.69
CA ALA A 337 4.54 -9.84 -22.38
C ALA A 337 5.02 -9.97 -23.84
N LYS A 338 5.35 -8.85 -24.50
CA LYS A 338 5.78 -8.82 -25.91
C LYS A 338 7.30 -8.99 -26.08
N ALA A 339 8.07 -8.79 -25.02
CA ALA A 339 9.52 -8.98 -25.00
C ALA A 339 9.94 -10.43 -24.66
N VAL A 340 9.02 -11.23 -24.11
CA VAL A 340 9.23 -12.65 -23.75
C VAL A 340 8.70 -13.61 -24.83
N GLY A 341 8.12 -13.08 -25.92
CA GLY A 341 7.59 -13.85 -27.05
C GLY A 341 8.57 -14.01 -28.20
#